data_AF-A0A7V8YGF9-F1
#
_entry.id   AF-A0A7V8YGF9-F1
#
_cell.length_a   1.000
_cell.length_b   1.000
_cell.length_c   1.000
_cell.angle_alpha   90.00
_cell.angle_beta   90.00
_cell.angle_gamma   90.00
#
_symmetry.space_group_name_H-M   'P 1'
#
loop_
_entity.id
_entity.type
_entity.pdbx_description
1 polymer ?
#
loop_
_entity_poly.entity_id
_entity_poly.type
_entity_poly.pdbx_seq_one_letter_code
_entity_poly.pdbx_strand_id
1 'polypeptide(L)'
;MTVWQEIANKQDASRKVSAKSLATALRKRLTDLGTHVDPTIQGRLTIRQERARTIIEIQGGNSEPLSDLEHVRSATLAVHAAIEEDTLREFTLRLDWVRPDETAGVIAIHLDPEPRGTGACGHPLLHCHVGPDLDTPPKVRVPFPPVSMPDALDWLLSQILPGREPEPWTSPTSATRLKS
;
A
#
# COMPACT_ATOMS: atom_id res chain seq x y z
N MET A 1 19.14 11.93 -14.63
CA MET A 1 17.99 11.75 -13.73
C MET A 1 18.41 10.73 -12.67
N THR A 2 18.14 10.94 -11.38
CA THR A 2 18.47 9.94 -10.36
C THR A 2 17.37 8.88 -10.32
N VAL A 3 17.70 7.67 -9.86
CA VAL A 3 16.71 6.57 -9.67
C VAL A 3 15.53 7.04 -8.82
N TRP A 4 15.77 7.81 -7.76
CA TRP A 4 14.72 8.36 -6.90
C TRP A 4 13.79 9.35 -7.61
N GLN A 5 14.32 10.14 -8.54
CA GLN A 5 13.51 11.07 -9.31
C GLN A 5 12.64 10.33 -10.33
N GLU A 6 13.13 9.25 -10.93
CA GLU A 6 12.32 8.39 -11.79
C GLU A 6 11.18 7.70 -11.02
N ILE A 7 11.47 7.25 -9.80
CA ILE A 7 10.46 6.65 -8.90
C ILE A 7 9.40 7.69 -8.52
N ALA A 8 9.83 8.88 -8.06
CA ALA A 8 8.93 9.96 -7.71
C ALA A 8 8.04 10.37 -8.90
N ASN A 9 8.61 10.50 -10.10
CA ASN A 9 7.86 10.83 -11.31
C ASN A 9 6.84 9.75 -11.68
N LYS A 10 7.20 8.47 -11.56
CA LYS A 10 6.27 7.37 -11.84
C LYS A 10 5.15 7.29 -10.81
N GLN A 11 5.45 7.51 -9.53
CA GLN A 11 4.44 7.58 -8.48
C GLN A 11 3.52 8.79 -8.66
N ASP A 12 4.07 9.95 -9.03
CA ASP A 12 3.29 11.15 -9.30
C ASP A 12 2.36 10.95 -10.51
N ALA A 13 2.88 10.36 -11.59
CA ALA A 13 2.07 9.96 -12.73
C ALA A 13 0.93 9.00 -12.32
N SER A 14 1.20 8.06 -11.40
CA SER A 14 0.19 7.13 -10.88
C SER A 14 -0.88 7.79 -9.99
N ARG A 15 -0.69 9.04 -9.55
CA ARG A 15 -1.74 9.80 -8.84
C ARG A 15 -2.86 10.24 -9.77
N LYS A 16 -2.61 10.34 -11.08
CA LYS A 16 -3.65 10.67 -12.06
C LYS A 16 -4.49 9.43 -12.34
N VAL A 17 -5.52 9.25 -11.52
CA VAL A 17 -6.37 8.07 -11.54
C VAL A 17 -7.80 8.46 -11.16
N SER A 18 -8.77 7.95 -11.91
CA SER A 18 -10.18 8.08 -11.54
C SER A 18 -10.55 7.09 -10.43
N ALA A 19 -11.50 7.47 -9.58
CA ALA A 19 -11.94 6.62 -8.48
C ALA A 19 -12.43 5.24 -8.94
N LYS A 20 -13.14 5.20 -10.07
CA LYS A 20 -13.57 3.94 -10.68
C LYS A 20 -12.39 3.04 -11.05
N SER A 21 -11.34 3.60 -11.65
CA SER A 21 -10.17 2.83 -12.09
C SER A 21 -9.38 2.29 -10.90
N LEU A 22 -9.13 3.13 -9.88
CA LEU A 22 -8.45 2.70 -8.67
C LEU A 22 -9.25 1.64 -7.92
N ALA A 23 -10.55 1.86 -7.71
CA ALA A 23 -11.43 0.88 -7.05
C ALA A 23 -11.47 -0.46 -7.80
N THR A 24 -11.48 -0.44 -9.14
CA THR A 24 -11.45 -1.66 -9.95
C THR A 24 -10.12 -2.40 -9.76
N ALA A 25 -8.99 -1.68 -9.78
CA ALA A 25 -7.67 -2.26 -9.58
C ALA A 25 -7.48 -2.87 -8.17
N LEU A 26 -8.00 -2.19 -7.14
CA LEU A 26 -7.99 -2.67 -5.76
C LEU A 26 -8.91 -3.88 -5.60
N ARG A 27 -10.16 -3.82 -6.09
CA ARG A 27 -11.08 -4.97 -6.03
C ARG A 27 -10.47 -6.20 -6.65
N LYS A 28 -9.89 -6.07 -7.85
CA LYS A 28 -9.23 -7.19 -8.53
C LYS A 28 -8.20 -7.86 -7.62
N ARG A 29 -7.27 -7.09 -7.04
CA ARG A 29 -6.24 -7.59 -6.12
C ARG A 29 -6.82 -8.23 -4.86
N LEU A 30 -7.86 -7.61 -4.29
CA LEU A 30 -8.56 -8.16 -3.14
C LEU A 30 -9.28 -9.47 -3.46
N THR A 31 -9.77 -9.67 -4.69
CA THR A 31 -10.29 -10.99 -5.10
C THR A 31 -9.20 -11.99 -5.42
N ASP A 32 -8.07 -11.51 -5.93
CA ASP A 32 -6.92 -12.38 -6.15
C ASP A 32 -6.44 -12.99 -4.82
N LEU A 33 -6.70 -12.36 -3.66
CA LEU A 33 -6.45 -12.93 -2.32
C LEU A 33 -7.18 -14.28 -2.07
N GLY A 34 -8.20 -14.61 -2.86
CA GLY A 34 -8.80 -15.93 -2.89
C GLY A 34 -9.30 -16.41 -1.51
N THR A 35 -8.77 -17.54 -1.05
CA THR A 35 -9.15 -18.20 0.21
C THR A 35 -8.72 -17.46 1.46
N HIS A 36 -7.82 -16.48 1.36
CA HIS A 36 -7.29 -15.76 2.52
C HIS A 36 -8.16 -14.61 3.01
N VAL A 37 -9.29 -14.38 2.33
CA VAL A 37 -10.17 -13.27 2.62
C VAL A 37 -11.61 -13.65 2.35
N ASP A 38 -12.55 -13.08 3.10
CA ASP A 38 -13.96 -13.34 2.84
C ASP A 38 -14.30 -12.90 1.39
N PRO A 39 -14.87 -13.79 0.55
CA PRO A 39 -15.15 -13.54 -0.87
C PRO A 39 -16.00 -12.28 -1.14
N THR A 40 -16.74 -11.81 -0.14
CA THR A 40 -17.55 -10.59 -0.20
C THR A 40 -16.70 -9.31 -0.08
N ILE A 41 -15.39 -9.41 0.18
CA ILE A 41 -14.49 -8.25 0.34
C ILE A 41 -14.58 -7.25 -0.81
N GLN A 42 -14.75 -7.73 -2.05
CA GLN A 42 -14.92 -6.84 -3.21
C GLN A 42 -16.14 -5.92 -3.06
N GLY A 43 -17.23 -6.46 -2.53
CA GLY A 43 -18.48 -5.75 -2.25
C GLY A 43 -18.39 -4.83 -1.04
N ARG A 44 -17.44 -5.09 -0.14
CA ARG A 44 -17.14 -4.26 1.02
C ARG A 44 -16.23 -3.08 0.69
N LEU A 45 -15.52 -3.08 -0.45
CA LEU A 45 -14.86 -1.88 -0.93
C LEU A 45 -15.92 -0.88 -1.44
N THR A 46 -16.18 0.15 -0.64
CA THR A 46 -17.18 1.18 -0.91
C THR A 46 -16.56 2.36 -1.65
N ILE A 47 -17.41 3.07 -2.39
CA ILE A 47 -17.07 4.33 -3.02
C ILE A 47 -18.12 5.33 -2.56
N ARG A 48 -17.70 6.42 -1.92
CA ARG A 48 -18.61 7.46 -1.43
C ARG A 48 -18.11 8.85 -1.79
N GLN A 49 -19.04 9.79 -1.91
CA GLN A 49 -18.70 11.19 -2.16
C GLN A 49 -18.65 11.95 -0.83
N GLU A 50 -17.57 12.68 -0.61
CA GLU A 50 -17.39 13.62 0.50
C GLU A 50 -16.94 14.98 -0.04
N ARG A 51 -17.84 15.97 -0.03
CA ARG A 51 -17.57 17.32 -0.56
C ARG A 51 -17.06 17.23 -2.02
N ALA A 52 -15.81 17.65 -2.27
CA ALA A 52 -15.16 17.60 -3.57
C ALA A 52 -14.39 16.28 -3.83
N ARG A 53 -14.44 15.33 -2.90
CA ARG A 53 -13.60 14.12 -2.91
C ARG A 53 -14.45 12.86 -3.10
N THR A 54 -13.92 11.94 -3.89
CA THR A 54 -14.38 10.56 -3.91
C THR A 54 -13.51 9.73 -2.98
N ILE A 55 -14.14 9.12 -1.97
CA ILE A 55 -13.49 8.27 -0.98
C ILE A 55 -13.68 6.80 -1.36
N ILE A 56 -12.61 6.01 -1.23
CA ILE A 56 -12.60 4.56 -1.40
C ILE A 56 -12.10 3.95 -0.09
N GLU A 57 -12.89 3.06 0.51
CA GLU A 57 -12.56 2.42 1.79
C GLU A 57 -13.18 1.02 1.90
N ILE A 58 -12.76 0.20 2.87
CA ILE A 58 -13.45 -1.05 3.20
C ILE A 58 -14.55 -0.76 4.25
N GLN A 59 -15.77 -1.25 3.99
CA GLN A 59 -16.98 -1.09 4.81
C GLN A 59 -16.74 -1.58 6.25
N GLY A 60 -17.18 -0.79 7.24
CA GLY A 60 -16.93 -1.07 8.66
C GLY A 60 -15.81 -0.23 9.28
N GLY A 61 -15.22 0.69 8.52
CA GLY A 61 -14.41 1.78 9.07
C GLY A 61 -12.95 1.40 9.32
N ASN A 62 -12.24 1.00 8.26
CA ASN A 62 -10.78 0.86 8.17
C ASN A 62 -10.18 -0.54 8.42
N SER A 63 -10.91 -1.65 8.45
CA SER A 63 -10.25 -2.95 8.63
C SER A 63 -11.04 -4.14 8.14
N GLU A 64 -10.31 -5.17 7.71
CA GLU A 64 -10.86 -6.39 7.12
C GLU A 64 -10.07 -7.62 7.58
N PRO A 65 -10.68 -8.60 8.27
CA PRO A 65 -9.95 -9.78 8.71
C PRO A 65 -9.45 -10.65 7.53
N LEU A 66 -8.20 -11.06 7.62
CA LEU A 66 -7.58 -12.07 6.75
C LEU A 66 -7.52 -13.42 7.47
N SER A 67 -7.74 -14.51 6.74
CA SER A 67 -7.84 -15.88 7.25
C SER A 67 -6.85 -16.83 6.56
N ASP A 68 -6.72 -18.04 7.10
CA ASP A 68 -5.93 -19.13 6.53
C ASP A 68 -4.47 -18.73 6.22
N LEU A 69 -3.84 -18.02 7.15
CA LEU A 69 -2.47 -17.55 7.04
C LEU A 69 -1.55 -18.48 7.87
N GLU A 70 -0.68 -19.24 7.21
CA GLU A 70 0.13 -20.29 7.86
C GLU A 70 0.94 -19.81 9.09
N HIS A 71 1.41 -18.57 9.07
CA HIS A 71 2.27 -18.00 10.12
C HIS A 71 1.62 -16.82 10.88
N VAL A 72 0.34 -16.58 10.67
CA VAL A 72 -0.38 -15.45 11.26
C VAL A 72 -1.69 -15.95 11.84
N ARG A 73 -1.86 -15.78 13.16
CA ARG A 73 -3.08 -16.12 13.90
C ARG A 73 -4.26 -15.26 13.46
N SER A 74 -4.01 -13.99 13.23
CA SER A 74 -5.01 -13.02 12.77
C SER A 74 -4.32 -11.85 12.07
N ALA A 75 -4.91 -11.35 11.00
CA ALA A 75 -4.51 -10.07 10.41
C ALA A 75 -5.72 -9.26 9.99
N THR A 76 -5.55 -7.94 9.94
CA THR A 76 -6.57 -7.03 9.42
C THR A 76 -5.98 -6.05 8.41
N LEU A 77 -6.68 -5.88 7.28
CA LEU A 77 -6.31 -4.99 6.19
C LEU A 77 -7.20 -3.75 6.17
N ALA A 78 -6.58 -2.57 6.15
CA ALA A 78 -7.22 -1.28 5.94
C ALA A 78 -6.89 -0.73 4.54
N VAL A 79 -7.87 -0.11 3.91
CA VAL A 79 -7.68 0.68 2.69
C VAL A 79 -8.43 2.00 2.85
N HIS A 80 -7.75 3.10 2.58
CA HIS A 80 -8.32 4.43 2.44
C HIS A 80 -7.69 5.14 1.24
N ALA A 81 -8.52 5.72 0.39
CA ALA A 81 -8.05 6.59 -0.68
C ALA A 81 -9.02 7.76 -0.88
N ALA A 82 -8.48 8.96 -1.08
CA ALA A 82 -9.26 10.15 -1.42
C ALA A 82 -8.80 10.72 -2.76
N ILE A 83 -9.73 10.85 -3.69
CA ILE A 83 -9.49 11.36 -5.04
C ILE A 83 -10.27 12.66 -5.25
N GLU A 84 -9.58 13.68 -5.74
CA GLU A 84 -10.12 15.00 -6.05
C GLU A 84 -9.65 15.40 -7.44
N GLU A 85 -10.59 15.71 -8.35
CA GLU A 85 -10.28 16.07 -9.75
C GLU A 85 -9.35 15.06 -10.45
N ASP A 86 -9.72 13.77 -10.39
CA ASP A 86 -8.94 12.64 -10.93
C ASP A 86 -7.48 12.59 -10.45
N THR A 87 -7.22 13.16 -9.27
CA THR A 87 -5.92 13.15 -8.62
C THR A 87 -6.04 12.51 -7.23
N LEU A 88 -5.25 11.48 -6.98
CA LEU A 88 -5.12 10.84 -5.68
C LEU A 88 -4.44 11.82 -4.70
N ARG A 89 -5.21 12.28 -3.71
CA ARG A 89 -4.77 13.23 -2.67
C ARG A 89 -4.31 12.52 -1.41
N GLU A 90 -5.01 11.45 -1.04
CA GLU A 90 -4.70 10.64 0.12
C GLU A 90 -4.73 9.17 -0.28
N PHE A 91 -3.81 8.39 0.26
CA PHE A 91 -3.77 6.96 0.08
C PHE A 91 -3.09 6.34 1.30
N THR A 92 -3.81 5.46 1.97
CA THR A 92 -3.34 4.70 3.11
C THR A 92 -3.71 3.24 2.94
N LEU A 93 -2.71 2.38 3.04
CA LEU A 93 -2.89 0.96 3.25
C LEU A 93 -2.32 0.62 4.61
N ARG A 94 -3.02 -0.18 5.41
CA ARG A 94 -2.51 -0.64 6.71
C ARG A 94 -2.78 -2.11 6.89
N LEU A 95 -1.80 -2.81 7.42
CA LEU A 95 -1.88 -4.21 7.76
C LEU A 95 -1.46 -4.38 9.21
N ASP A 96 -2.37 -4.90 10.02
CA ASP A 96 -2.12 -5.29 11.38
C ASP A 96 -2.10 -6.82 11.43
N TRP A 97 -1.19 -7.42 12.19
CA TRP A 97 -1.16 -8.88 12.33
C TRP A 97 -0.73 -9.32 13.73
N VAL A 98 -1.08 -10.56 14.07
CA VAL A 98 -0.65 -11.26 15.27
C VAL A 98 -0.23 -12.67 14.90
N ARG A 99 0.94 -13.10 15.37
CA ARG A 99 1.51 -14.44 15.17
C ARG A 99 1.00 -15.43 16.23
N PRO A 100 1.19 -16.74 16.03
CA PRO A 100 0.82 -17.75 17.03
C PRO A 100 1.50 -17.58 18.41
N ASP A 101 2.70 -16.98 18.44
CA ASP A 101 3.46 -16.67 19.65
C ASP A 101 3.07 -15.34 20.32
N GLU A 102 1.94 -14.74 19.88
CA GLU A 102 1.41 -13.45 20.33
C GLU A 102 2.22 -12.22 19.90
N THR A 103 3.32 -12.40 19.17
CA THR A 103 4.03 -11.26 18.57
C THR A 103 3.11 -10.56 17.57
N ALA A 104 2.91 -9.27 17.76
CA ALA A 104 2.11 -8.43 16.87
C ALA A 104 2.99 -7.52 16.01
N GLY A 105 2.40 -6.97 14.97
CA GLY A 105 3.03 -5.90 14.21
C GLY A 105 2.03 -5.13 13.37
N VAL A 106 2.45 -3.94 12.97
CA VAL A 106 1.68 -3.06 12.10
C VAL A 106 2.59 -2.48 11.03
N ILE A 107 2.09 -2.48 9.79
CA ILE A 107 2.68 -1.79 8.66
C ILE A 107 1.65 -0.83 8.09
N ALA A 108 2.06 0.40 7.82
CA ALA A 108 1.23 1.37 7.12
C ALA A 108 2.00 2.02 5.97
N ILE A 109 1.36 2.13 4.82
CA ILE A 109 1.88 2.80 3.63
C ILE A 109 1.07 4.07 3.43
N HIS A 110 1.73 5.20 3.29
CA HIS A 110 1.10 6.51 3.12
C HIS A 110 1.60 7.21 1.85
N LEU A 111 0.69 7.98 1.25
CA LEU A 111 1.02 8.97 0.23
C LEU A 111 1.32 10.33 0.88
N ASP A 112 2.56 10.81 0.69
CA ASP A 112 2.93 12.19 0.97
C ASP A 112 2.35 13.14 -0.09
N PRO A 113 2.04 14.40 0.25
CA PRO A 113 1.46 15.36 -0.69
C PRO A 113 2.42 15.75 -1.82
N GLU A 114 3.73 15.71 -1.53
CA GLU A 114 4.83 16.09 -2.42
C GLU A 114 6.06 15.22 -2.13
N PRO A 115 6.89 14.90 -3.16
CA PRO A 115 8.16 14.23 -2.93
C PRO A 115 9.10 15.13 -2.13
N ARG A 116 9.87 14.57 -1.19
CA ARG A 116 10.75 15.34 -0.31
C ARG A 116 12.22 14.99 -0.51
N GLY A 117 13.07 15.98 -0.71
CA GLY A 117 14.51 15.76 -0.88
C GLY A 117 14.89 15.33 -2.30
N THR A 118 16.00 15.88 -2.79
CA THR A 118 16.43 15.77 -4.20
C THR A 118 17.74 14.99 -4.40
N GLY A 119 18.32 14.49 -3.30
CA GLY A 119 19.61 13.78 -3.29
C GLY A 119 19.48 12.25 -3.39
N ALA A 120 20.57 11.54 -3.10
CA ALA A 120 20.58 10.08 -2.97
C ALA A 120 19.67 9.54 -1.85
N CYS A 121 19.19 10.43 -0.98
CA CYS A 121 18.19 10.20 0.06
C CYS A 121 16.83 10.84 -0.29
N GLY A 122 16.54 11.06 -1.57
CA GLY A 122 15.25 11.59 -2.01
C GLY A 122 14.11 10.69 -1.57
N HIS A 123 13.00 11.29 -1.15
CA HIS A 123 11.85 10.57 -0.61
C HIS A 123 10.78 10.41 -1.71
N PRO A 124 10.43 9.17 -2.06
CA PRO A 124 9.29 8.89 -2.92
C PRO A 124 7.98 9.40 -2.29
N LEU A 125 6.95 9.54 -3.11
CA LEU A 125 5.61 9.93 -2.68
C LEU A 125 4.98 8.88 -1.77
N LEU A 126 5.18 7.59 -2.06
CA LEU A 126 4.81 6.52 -1.14
C LEU A 126 5.92 6.24 -0.16
N HIS A 127 5.57 6.13 1.12
CA HIS A 127 6.49 5.72 2.17
C HIS A 127 5.82 4.73 3.13
N CYS A 128 6.63 3.91 3.77
CA CYS A 128 6.20 2.85 4.67
C CYS A 128 6.61 3.17 6.10
N HIS A 129 5.71 2.90 7.03
CA HIS A 129 5.96 2.91 8.46
C HIS A 129 5.75 1.53 9.06
N VAL A 130 6.56 1.19 10.05
CA VAL A 130 6.41 -0.02 10.88
C VAL A 130 6.20 0.38 12.34
N GLY A 131 5.37 -0.40 13.04
CA GLY A 131 5.16 -0.29 14.48
C GLY A 131 5.37 -1.63 15.18
N PRO A 132 5.76 -1.62 16.46
CA PRO A 132 6.10 -2.82 17.20
C PRO A 132 4.88 -3.62 17.66
N ASP A 133 3.70 -3.00 17.72
CA ASP A 133 2.46 -3.57 18.25
C ASP A 133 1.23 -2.85 17.68
N LEU A 134 0.03 -3.28 18.09
CA LEU A 134 -1.25 -2.75 17.59
C LEU A 134 -1.69 -1.44 18.25
N ASP A 135 -1.14 -1.13 19.43
CA ASP A 135 -1.51 0.02 20.24
C ASP A 135 -0.67 1.26 19.91
N THR A 136 0.49 1.04 19.28
CA THR A 136 1.43 2.08 18.90
C THR A 136 1.30 2.40 17.42
N PRO A 137 0.96 3.66 17.05
CA PRO A 137 0.95 4.06 15.64
C PRO A 137 2.31 3.78 14.99
N PRO A 138 2.34 3.22 13.75
CA PRO A 138 3.59 2.96 13.06
C PRO A 138 4.30 4.29 12.76
N LYS A 139 5.41 4.56 13.45
CA LYS A 139 6.17 5.81 13.32
C LYS A 139 7.49 5.63 12.61
N VAL A 140 8.11 4.46 12.70
CA VAL A 140 9.44 4.21 12.13
C VAL A 140 9.30 4.11 10.62
N ARG A 141 9.86 5.08 9.89
CA ARG A 141 9.92 5.01 8.42
C ARG A 141 10.97 3.98 8.00
N VAL A 142 10.60 3.14 7.04
CA VAL A 142 11.49 2.12 6.47
C VAL A 142 11.59 2.29 4.96
N PRO A 143 12.64 1.76 4.31
CA PRO A 143 12.72 1.72 2.86
C PRO A 143 11.46 1.05 2.28
N PHE A 144 10.82 1.73 1.33
CA PHE A 144 9.66 1.23 0.61
C PHE A 144 10.05 1.04 -0.86
N PRO A 145 9.73 -0.11 -1.49
CA PRO A 145 10.09 -0.32 -2.87
C PRO A 145 9.38 0.69 -3.79
N PRO A 146 9.97 0.96 -4.95
CA PRO A 146 9.28 1.74 -5.96
C PRO A 146 8.16 0.88 -6.53
N VAL A 147 6.93 1.09 -6.10
CA VAL A 147 5.73 0.41 -6.62
C VAL A 147 4.65 1.43 -6.95
N SER A 148 3.71 1.06 -7.83
CA SER A 148 2.53 1.88 -8.11
C SER A 148 1.53 1.82 -6.94
N MET A 149 0.54 2.73 -6.90
CA MET A 149 -0.44 2.75 -5.79
C MET A 149 -1.20 1.42 -5.65
N PRO A 150 -1.70 0.78 -6.73
CA PRO A 150 -2.32 -0.54 -6.60
C PRO A 150 -1.32 -1.64 -6.19
N ASP A 151 -0.09 -1.61 -6.72
CA ASP A 151 0.95 -2.62 -6.41
C ASP A 151 1.46 -2.52 -4.96
N ALA A 152 1.26 -1.38 -4.30
CA ALA A 152 1.57 -1.21 -2.88
C ALA A 152 0.75 -2.17 -2.00
N LEU A 153 -0.46 -2.56 -2.43
CA LEU A 153 -1.27 -3.56 -1.74
C LEU A 153 -0.64 -4.95 -1.82
N ASP A 154 -0.16 -5.36 -3.00
CA ASP A 154 0.49 -6.65 -3.19
C ASP A 154 1.77 -6.73 -2.35
N TRP A 155 2.57 -5.66 -2.34
CA TRP A 155 3.74 -5.56 -1.47
C TRP A 155 3.39 -5.67 0.01
N LEU A 156 2.36 -4.96 0.47
CA LEU A 156 1.93 -5.00 1.87
C LEU A 156 1.50 -6.42 2.28
N LEU A 157 0.73 -7.09 1.42
CA LEU A 157 0.26 -8.45 1.66
C LEU A 157 1.40 -9.47 1.66
N SER A 158 2.44 -9.27 0.84
CA SER A 158 3.61 -10.16 0.80
C SER A 158 4.35 -10.28 2.14
N GLN A 159 4.12 -9.35 3.08
CA GLN A 159 4.73 -9.40 4.42
C GLN A 159 4.16 -10.52 5.31
N ILE A 160 2.97 -11.02 4.97
CA ILE A 160 2.27 -12.08 5.70
C ILE A 160 1.78 -13.25 4.81
N LEU A 161 1.81 -13.06 3.49
CA LEU A 161 1.43 -14.04 2.47
C LEU A 161 2.62 -14.29 1.54
N PRO A 162 3.41 -15.36 1.77
CA PRO A 162 4.52 -15.72 0.89
C PRO A 162 4.05 -15.91 -0.57
N GLY A 163 4.86 -15.47 -1.55
CA GLY A 163 4.55 -15.62 -2.98
C GLY A 163 3.70 -14.49 -3.59
N ARG A 164 3.40 -13.45 -2.80
CA ARG A 164 2.72 -12.21 -3.24
C ARG A 164 3.68 -11.07 -3.51
N GLU A 165 4.99 -11.31 -3.47
CA GLU A 165 5.97 -10.28 -3.72
C GLU A 165 5.67 -9.64 -5.07
N PRO A 166 5.49 -8.30 -5.15
CA PRO A 166 5.29 -7.66 -6.44
C PRO A 166 6.49 -7.97 -7.32
N GLU A 167 6.26 -8.13 -8.62
CA GLU A 167 7.39 -8.25 -9.54
C GLU A 167 8.34 -7.06 -9.28
N PRO A 168 9.64 -7.32 -9.08
CA PRO A 168 10.60 -6.24 -8.98
C PRO A 168 10.40 -5.38 -10.22
N TRP A 169 10.31 -4.06 -10.04
CA TRP A 169 10.33 -3.17 -11.19
C TRP A 169 11.48 -3.61 -12.08
N THR A 170 11.18 -3.96 -13.34
CA THR A 170 12.21 -4.15 -14.37
C THR A 170 13.24 -3.07 -14.13
N SER A 171 14.43 -3.50 -13.73
CA SER A 171 15.34 -2.71 -12.91
C SER A 171 15.41 -1.27 -13.42
N PRO A 172 15.32 -0.23 -12.57
CA PRO A 172 15.76 1.08 -13.01
C PRO A 172 17.18 0.86 -13.56
N THR A 173 17.39 1.18 -14.84
CA THR A 173 18.59 0.84 -15.65
C THR A 173 19.89 1.47 -15.13
N SER A 174 19.88 1.97 -13.90
CA SER A 174 20.94 2.71 -13.25
C SER A 174 21.20 2.18 -11.84
N ALA A 175 21.23 0.85 -11.65
CA ALA A 175 22.13 0.28 -10.66
C ALA A 175 23.56 0.40 -11.24
N THR A 176 24.08 1.62 -11.24
CA THR A 176 25.44 1.90 -11.66
C THR A 176 26.36 1.00 -10.86
N ARG A 177 27.07 0.13 -11.60
CA ARG A 177 28.17 -0.70 -11.14
C ARG A 177 28.89 0.00 -9.97
N LEU A 178 28.89 -0.64 -8.80
CA LEU A 178 30.02 -0.55 -7.89
C LEU A 178 31.23 -0.99 -8.71
N LYS A 179 31.93 -0.03 -9.30
CA LYS A 179 33.27 -0.25 -9.84
C LYS A 179 34.19 -0.34 -8.63
N SER A 180 34.68 -1.57 -8.42
CA SER A 180 36.03 -1.95 -7.98
C SER A 180 36.68 -1.09 -6.91
#